data_AF-A0A0U3AFQ3-F1
#
_entry.id   AF-A0A0U3AFQ3-F1
#
_cell.length_a   1.000
_cell.length_b   1.000
_cell.length_c   1.000
_cell.angle_alpha   90.00
_cell.angle_beta   90.00
_cell.angle_gamma   90.00
#
_symmetry.space_group_name_H-M   'P 1'
#
loop_
_entity.id
_entity.type
_entity.pdbx_description
1 polymer ?
#
loop_
_entity_poly.entity_id
_entity_poly.type
_entity_poly.pdbx_seq_one_letter_code
_entity_poly.pdbx_strand_id
1 'polypeptide(L)'
;MRETFKEIFEGVEREAWVRFIIAVIGLALAFGAALLSTAFSEAGNMLASVAFASFALILAVVVGITTVPYLAKRVIASRVREVLDYDITKEGVFYIILTLVIGVAALNTGNNLLFLVVAAMLAAVLVSGIASWLNLKNVELEVVLPGQVFAGRHVAARLNLHVRRRLLPLFSASVVAPKEKKGKVKWVWRRAMFEFPKRTPERKSWIRWPDIALERVTQATPPPNIFKERVYFPYIPADESGHADVDILFEKRGRFVQNGFGLSTRFPFDG
;
A
#
# COMPACT_ATOMS: atom_id res chain seq x y z
N MET A 1 15.02 0.54 22.50
CA MET A 1 13.61 0.09 22.53
C MET A 1 12.63 1.18 22.93
N ARG A 2 12.98 2.16 23.80
CA ARG A 2 12.13 3.32 24.10
C ARG A 2 12.03 4.35 22.96
N GLU A 3 13.10 4.53 22.19
CA GLU A 3 13.13 5.50 21.06
C GLU A 3 12.22 5.09 19.89
N THR A 4 12.15 3.80 19.55
CA THR A 4 11.29 3.29 18.47
C THR A 4 9.80 3.43 18.77
N PHE A 5 9.39 3.41 20.04
CA PHE A 5 7.99 3.62 20.41
C PHE A 5 7.57 5.09 20.28
N LYS A 6 8.47 6.04 20.52
CA LYS A 6 8.19 7.48 20.36
C LYS A 6 7.95 7.86 18.90
N GLU A 7 8.78 7.38 17.99
CA GLU A 7 8.63 7.62 16.55
C GLU A 7 7.33 7.02 15.96
N ILE A 8 6.83 5.93 16.53
CA ILE A 8 5.53 5.34 16.12
C ILE A 8 4.36 6.28 16.46
N PHE A 9 4.47 7.06 17.53
CA PHE A 9 3.39 7.93 18.03
C PHE A 9 3.49 9.38 17.54
N GLU A 10 4.68 9.86 17.18
CA GLU A 10 4.90 11.26 16.75
C GLU A 10 4.31 11.59 15.36
N GLY A 11 4.03 10.58 14.53
CA GLY A 11 3.40 10.77 13.21
C GLY A 11 1.87 10.75 13.19
N VAL A 12 1.19 10.46 14.32
CA VAL A 12 -0.26 10.32 14.36
C VAL A 12 -0.89 11.65 14.75
N GLU A 13 -1.57 12.29 13.79
CA GLU A 13 -2.31 13.53 13.99
C GLU A 13 -3.20 13.45 15.25
N ARG A 14 -3.09 14.44 16.15
CA ARG A 14 -3.86 14.55 17.41
C ARG A 14 -5.36 14.27 17.24
N GLU A 15 -5.93 14.62 16.09
CA GLU A 15 -7.33 14.40 15.76
C GLU A 15 -7.70 12.90 15.66
N ALA A 16 -6.81 12.06 15.12
CA ALA A 16 -7.03 10.62 15.02
C ALA A 16 -7.01 9.95 16.41
N TRP A 17 -6.11 10.37 17.30
CA TRP A 17 -6.06 9.90 18.68
C TRP A 17 -7.31 10.25 19.47
N VAL A 18 -7.80 11.48 19.34
CA VAL A 18 -9.03 11.91 20.04
C VAL A 18 -10.22 11.08 19.59
N ARG A 19 -10.39 10.88 18.27
CA ARG A 19 -11.49 10.05 17.74
C ARG A 19 -11.35 8.58 18.12
N PHE A 20 -10.12 8.04 18.18
CA PHE A 20 -9.86 6.69 18.69
C PHE A 20 -10.29 6.54 20.15
N ILE A 21 -9.90 7.48 21.02
CA ILE A 21 -10.29 7.46 22.44
C ILE A 21 -11.82 7.59 22.59
N ILE A 22 -12.45 8.50 21.84
CA ILE A 22 -13.92 8.65 21.85
C ILE A 22 -14.59 7.35 21.42
N ALA A 23 -14.08 6.67 20.39
CA ALA A 23 -14.63 5.37 19.98
C ALA A 23 -14.45 4.29 21.03
N VAL A 24 -13.28 4.20 21.67
CA VAL A 24 -13.05 3.23 22.76
C VAL A 24 -14.02 3.45 23.91
N ILE A 25 -14.20 4.72 24.33
CA ILE A 25 -15.15 5.07 25.39
C ILE A 25 -16.59 4.77 24.96
N GLY A 26 -16.98 5.15 23.74
CA GLY A 26 -18.31 4.89 23.20
C GLY A 26 -18.63 3.41 23.10
N LEU A 27 -17.66 2.59 22.67
CA LEU A 27 -17.81 1.14 22.60
C LEU A 27 -17.88 0.50 24.01
N ALA A 28 -17.10 1.00 24.96
CA ALA A 28 -17.16 0.55 26.36
C ALA A 28 -18.52 0.88 27.01
N LEU A 29 -19.08 2.05 26.73
CA LEU A 29 -20.43 2.42 27.16
C LEU A 29 -21.50 1.54 26.50
N ALA A 30 -21.37 1.25 25.20
CA ALA A 30 -22.28 0.36 24.48
C ALA A 30 -22.24 -1.05 25.09
N PHE A 31 -21.04 -1.55 25.39
CA PHE A 31 -20.85 -2.83 26.05
C PHE A 31 -21.45 -2.85 27.47
N GLY A 32 -21.20 -1.80 28.27
CA GLY A 32 -21.78 -1.66 29.60
C GLY A 32 -23.31 -1.65 29.57
N ALA A 33 -23.92 -0.93 28.62
CA ALA A 33 -25.36 -0.93 28.41
C ALA A 33 -25.89 -2.31 27.98
N ALA A 34 -25.16 -3.03 27.13
CA ALA A 34 -25.52 -4.40 26.75
C ALA A 34 -25.49 -5.37 27.95
N LEU A 35 -24.48 -5.27 28.82
CA LEU A 35 -24.43 -6.06 30.05
C LEU A 35 -25.57 -5.71 31.01
N LEU A 36 -25.88 -4.42 31.15
CA LEU A 36 -27.00 -3.97 31.98
C LEU A 36 -28.34 -4.47 31.43
N SER A 37 -28.49 -4.51 30.11
CA SER A 37 -29.65 -5.12 29.44
C SER A 37 -29.83 -6.59 29.84
N THR A 38 -28.75 -7.36 29.89
CA THR A 38 -28.79 -8.76 30.36
C THR A 38 -29.21 -8.83 31.83
N ALA A 39 -28.62 -8.00 32.70
CA ALA A 39 -28.98 -7.96 34.12
C ALA A 39 -30.46 -7.58 34.37
N PHE A 40 -31.00 -6.60 33.61
CA PHE A 40 -32.42 -6.23 33.70
C PHE A 40 -33.35 -7.29 33.11
N SER A 41 -32.89 -8.05 32.12
CA SER A 41 -33.62 -9.21 31.59
C SER A 41 -33.77 -10.29 32.66
N GLU A 42 -32.70 -10.60 33.39
CA GLU A 42 -32.72 -11.56 34.50
C GLU A 42 -33.59 -11.08 35.68
N ALA A 43 -33.64 -9.77 35.93
CA ALA A 43 -34.51 -9.17 36.95
C ALA A 43 -36.01 -9.09 36.55
N GLY A 44 -36.38 -9.59 35.36
CA GLY A 44 -37.76 -9.60 34.87
C GLY A 44 -38.27 -8.26 34.32
N ASN A 45 -37.40 -7.23 34.21
CA ASN A 45 -37.78 -5.92 33.67
C ASN A 45 -37.49 -5.85 32.16
N MET A 46 -38.45 -6.34 31.36
CA MET A 46 -38.34 -6.38 29.90
C MET A 46 -38.18 -4.98 29.27
N LEU A 47 -38.83 -3.96 29.82
CA LEU A 47 -38.83 -2.61 29.26
C LEU A 47 -37.46 -1.94 29.40
N ALA A 48 -36.84 -2.06 30.57
CA ALA A 48 -35.48 -1.60 30.79
C ALA A 48 -34.47 -2.39 29.92
N SER A 49 -34.60 -3.72 29.85
CA SER A 49 -33.73 -4.56 29.03
C SER A 49 -33.74 -4.15 27.56
N VAL A 50 -34.92 -4.01 26.95
CA VAL A 50 -35.07 -3.60 25.54
C VAL A 50 -34.52 -2.20 25.30
N ALA A 51 -34.74 -1.25 26.22
CA ALA A 51 -34.21 0.10 26.10
C ALA A 51 -32.67 0.13 26.13
N PHE A 52 -32.05 -0.58 27.07
CA PHE A 52 -30.59 -0.65 27.18
C PHE A 52 -29.95 -1.40 26.01
N ALA A 53 -30.55 -2.49 25.53
CA ALA A 53 -30.10 -3.21 24.34
C ALA A 53 -30.14 -2.33 23.08
N SER A 54 -31.25 -1.61 22.89
CA SER A 54 -31.42 -0.70 21.75
C SER A 54 -30.41 0.44 21.79
N PHE A 55 -30.18 1.01 22.98
CA PHE A 55 -29.19 2.06 23.17
C PHE A 55 -27.75 1.56 22.89
N ALA A 56 -27.39 0.38 23.40
CA ALA A 56 -26.11 -0.26 23.11
C ALA A 56 -25.89 -0.47 21.61
N LEU A 57 -26.91 -0.98 20.90
CA LEU A 57 -26.86 -1.23 19.47
C LEU A 57 -26.66 0.07 18.67
N ILE A 58 -27.46 1.09 18.96
CA ILE A 58 -27.36 2.40 18.28
C ILE A 58 -25.97 3.00 18.50
N LEU A 59 -25.48 2.98 19.74
CA LEU A 59 -24.18 3.56 20.07
C LEU A 59 -23.04 2.82 19.36
N ALA A 60 -23.06 1.48 19.33
CA ALA A 60 -22.08 0.68 18.62
C ALA A 60 -22.08 0.96 17.11
N VAL A 61 -23.26 1.06 16.49
CA VAL A 61 -23.40 1.36 15.06
C VAL A 61 -22.90 2.76 14.73
N VAL A 62 -23.26 3.78 15.53
CA VAL A 62 -22.81 5.16 15.33
C VAL A 62 -21.29 5.25 15.43
N VAL A 63 -20.69 4.65 16.46
CA VAL A 63 -19.22 4.62 16.62
C VAL A 63 -18.56 3.88 15.47
N GLY A 64 -19.11 2.73 15.07
CA GLY A 64 -18.62 1.92 13.96
C GLY A 64 -18.62 2.67 12.63
N ILE A 65 -19.75 3.26 12.24
CA ILE A 65 -19.91 3.93 10.93
C ILE A 65 -19.12 5.24 10.86
N THR A 66 -19.02 5.99 11.96
CA THR A 66 -18.35 7.30 11.95
C THR A 66 -16.85 7.19 12.12
N THR A 67 -16.39 6.34 13.04
CA THR A 67 -15.00 6.36 13.49
C THR A 67 -14.13 5.40 12.71
N VAL A 68 -14.61 4.18 12.43
CA VAL A 68 -13.84 3.16 11.72
C VAL A 68 -13.35 3.64 10.34
N PRO A 69 -14.19 4.20 9.44
CA PRO A 69 -13.70 4.63 8.13
C PRO A 69 -12.76 5.82 8.21
N TYR A 70 -12.93 6.71 9.20
CA TYR A 70 -12.02 7.84 9.41
C TYR A 70 -10.63 7.36 9.88
N LEU A 71 -10.59 6.48 10.91
CA LEU A 71 -9.35 5.90 11.42
C LEU A 71 -8.65 5.07 10.34
N ALA A 72 -9.41 4.22 9.62
CA ALA A 72 -8.87 3.42 8.54
C ALA A 72 -8.22 4.31 7.46
N LYS A 73 -8.92 5.35 7.00
CA LYS A 73 -8.37 6.24 5.97
C LYS A 73 -7.12 7.00 6.42
N ARG A 74 -6.93 7.31 7.70
CA ARG A 74 -5.76 8.09 8.17
C ARG A 74 -4.59 7.24 8.64
N VAL A 75 -4.85 6.17 9.38
CA VAL A 75 -3.81 5.31 9.95
C VAL A 75 -3.32 4.30 8.91
N ILE A 76 -4.23 3.77 8.10
CA ILE A 76 -3.95 2.67 7.18
C ILE A 76 -3.50 3.24 5.84
N ALA A 77 -4.12 4.29 5.29
CA ALA A 77 -3.86 4.70 3.90
C ALA A 77 -2.41 5.15 3.59
N SER A 78 -1.68 5.70 4.55
CA SER A 78 -0.26 6.07 4.37
C SER A 78 0.66 4.85 4.48
N ARG A 79 0.54 4.05 5.55
CA ARG A 79 1.39 2.86 5.76
C ARG A 79 1.08 1.71 4.81
N VAL A 80 -0.20 1.44 4.57
CA VAL A 80 -0.61 0.38 3.66
C VAL A 80 -0.23 0.72 2.23
N ARG A 81 -0.15 1.99 1.81
CA ARG A 81 0.37 2.31 0.48
C ARG A 81 1.87 2.04 0.32
N GLU A 82 2.66 2.21 1.37
CA GLU A 82 4.10 1.90 1.38
C GLU A 82 4.36 0.39 1.46
N VAL A 83 3.52 -0.35 2.19
CA VAL A 83 3.60 -1.82 2.31
C VAL A 83 2.91 -2.54 1.13
N LEU A 84 1.91 -1.94 0.48
CA LEU A 84 1.18 -2.48 -0.69
C LEU A 84 1.83 -2.21 -2.05
N ASP A 85 3.01 -1.58 -2.11
CA ASP A 85 3.85 -1.80 -3.31
C ASP A 85 4.38 -3.25 -3.35
N TYR A 86 4.00 -4.08 -2.37
CA TYR A 86 3.91 -5.53 -2.50
C TYR A 86 2.69 -5.91 -3.37
N ASP A 87 2.94 -6.42 -4.57
CA ASP A 87 1.89 -6.96 -5.45
C ASP A 87 1.23 -8.18 -4.76
N ILE A 88 0.10 -7.96 -4.08
CA ILE A 88 -0.69 -9.05 -3.49
C ILE A 88 -1.21 -9.94 -4.62
N THR A 89 -0.86 -11.23 -4.58
CA THR A 89 -1.33 -12.21 -5.56
C THR A 89 -2.83 -12.49 -5.39
N LYS A 90 -3.49 -12.99 -6.43
CA LYS A 90 -4.94 -13.32 -6.37
C LYS A 90 -5.22 -14.36 -5.29
N GLU A 91 -4.28 -15.29 -5.14
CA GLU A 91 -4.25 -16.34 -4.13
C GLU A 91 -4.11 -15.75 -2.73
N GLY A 92 -3.25 -14.74 -2.55
CA GLY A 92 -3.12 -14.00 -1.29
C GLY A 92 -4.40 -13.25 -0.90
N VAL A 93 -5.10 -12.65 -1.87
CA VAL A 93 -6.42 -12.04 -1.62
C VAL A 93 -7.43 -13.10 -1.18
N PHE A 94 -7.48 -14.24 -1.86
CA PHE A 94 -8.35 -15.35 -1.47
C PHE A 94 -8.05 -15.84 -0.05
N TYR A 95 -6.78 -16.00 0.29
CA TYR A 95 -6.34 -16.39 1.63
C TYR A 95 -6.80 -15.42 2.72
N ILE A 96 -6.68 -14.10 2.47
CA ILE A 96 -7.13 -13.06 3.40
C ILE A 96 -8.66 -13.12 3.57
N ILE A 97 -9.41 -13.24 2.47
CA ILE A 97 -10.87 -13.36 2.52
C ILE A 97 -11.28 -14.62 3.30
N LEU A 98 -10.66 -15.75 3.01
CA LEU A 98 -10.92 -17.01 3.70
C LEU A 98 -10.63 -16.90 5.20
N THR A 99 -9.51 -16.29 5.58
CA THR A 99 -9.15 -16.03 6.99
C THR A 99 -10.22 -15.19 7.68
N LEU A 100 -10.74 -14.16 7.01
CA LEU A 100 -11.80 -13.29 7.55
C LEU A 100 -13.10 -14.06 7.73
N VAL A 101 -13.52 -14.86 6.74
CA VAL A 101 -14.73 -15.68 6.80
C VAL A 101 -14.66 -16.68 7.95
N ILE A 102 -13.54 -17.40 8.09
CA ILE A 102 -13.32 -18.34 9.20
C ILE A 102 -13.30 -17.59 10.54
N GLY A 103 -12.71 -16.39 10.59
CA GLY A 103 -12.74 -15.52 11.77
C GLY A 103 -14.15 -15.16 12.22
N VAL A 104 -15.03 -14.76 11.30
CA VAL A 104 -16.44 -14.49 11.60
C VAL A 104 -17.15 -15.77 12.06
N ALA A 105 -16.88 -16.91 11.43
CA ALA A 105 -17.42 -18.20 11.85
C ALA A 105 -16.97 -18.58 13.27
N ALA A 106 -15.70 -18.35 13.62
CA ALA A 106 -15.14 -18.60 14.95
C ALA A 106 -15.84 -17.74 16.02
N LEU A 107 -16.04 -16.45 15.74
CA LEU A 107 -16.76 -15.52 16.63
C LEU A 107 -18.21 -15.95 16.85
N ASN A 108 -18.90 -16.39 15.80
CA ASN A 108 -20.31 -16.77 15.88
C ASN A 108 -20.51 -18.14 16.57
N THR A 109 -19.60 -19.09 16.36
CA THR A 109 -19.72 -20.44 16.93
C THR A 109 -19.09 -20.56 18.33
N GLY A 110 -18.27 -19.60 18.75
CA GLY A 110 -17.52 -19.69 20.01
C GLY A 110 -16.53 -20.86 20.05
N ASN A 111 -16.15 -21.39 18.88
CA ASN A 111 -15.29 -22.58 18.79
C ASN A 111 -13.80 -22.21 18.94
N ASN A 112 -13.21 -22.61 20.07
CA ASN A 112 -11.78 -22.40 20.38
C ASN A 112 -10.82 -22.99 19.33
N LEU A 113 -11.18 -24.09 18.66
CA LEU A 113 -10.37 -24.65 17.59
C LEU A 113 -10.29 -23.70 16.38
N LEU A 114 -11.42 -23.10 15.99
CA LEU A 114 -11.44 -22.15 14.88
C LEU A 114 -10.61 -20.91 15.20
N PHE A 115 -10.59 -20.45 16.46
CA PHE A 115 -9.70 -19.36 16.88
C PHE A 115 -8.22 -19.73 16.70
N LEU A 116 -7.81 -20.96 17.05
CA LEU A 116 -6.44 -21.43 16.81
C LEU A 116 -6.10 -21.49 15.32
N VAL A 117 -7.03 -21.94 14.48
CA VAL A 117 -6.85 -21.95 13.02
C VAL A 117 -6.66 -20.53 12.49
N VAL A 118 -7.53 -19.60 12.87
CA VAL A 118 -7.45 -18.19 12.45
C VAL A 118 -6.13 -17.56 12.92
N ALA A 119 -5.73 -17.82 14.17
CA ALA A 119 -4.46 -17.34 14.71
C ALA A 119 -3.26 -17.89 13.91
N ALA A 120 -3.26 -19.18 13.58
CA ALA A 120 -2.23 -19.80 12.76
C ALA A 120 -2.19 -19.21 11.34
N MET A 121 -3.35 -18.93 10.75
CA MET A 121 -3.43 -18.31 9.42
C MET A 121 -2.86 -16.89 9.42
N LEU A 122 -3.23 -16.08 10.41
CA LEU A 122 -2.68 -14.74 10.58
C LEU A 122 -1.17 -14.77 10.85
N ALA A 123 -0.71 -15.73 11.66
CA ALA A 123 0.71 -15.93 11.92
C ALA A 123 1.48 -16.28 10.63
N ALA A 124 0.93 -17.14 9.76
CA ALA A 124 1.56 -17.48 8.49
C ALA A 124 1.76 -16.25 7.58
N VAL A 125 0.75 -15.37 7.49
CA VAL A 125 0.85 -14.10 6.76
C VAL A 125 1.94 -13.21 7.34
N LEU A 126 1.97 -13.08 8.68
CA LEU A 126 2.91 -12.21 9.38
C LEU A 126 4.36 -12.72 9.25
N VAL A 127 4.59 -14.01 9.46
CA VAL A 127 5.91 -14.65 9.31
C VAL A 127 6.41 -14.49 7.89
N SER A 128 5.54 -14.70 6.89
CA SER A 128 5.93 -14.51 5.49
C SER A 128 6.28 -13.06 5.15
N GLY A 129 5.47 -12.10 5.61
CA GLY A 129 5.76 -10.68 5.43
C GLY A 129 7.11 -10.28 6.03
N ILE A 130 7.41 -10.77 7.25
CA ILE A 130 8.71 -10.56 7.90
C ILE A 130 9.84 -11.22 7.09
N ALA A 131 9.66 -12.46 6.64
CA ALA A 131 10.65 -13.17 5.85
C ALA A 131 10.98 -12.44 4.54
N SER A 132 9.97 -11.96 3.82
CA SER A 132 10.14 -11.18 2.58
C SER A 132 10.85 -9.85 2.83
N TRP A 133 10.47 -9.14 3.90
CA TRP A 133 11.14 -7.90 4.31
C TRP A 133 12.61 -8.13 4.67
N LEU A 134 12.90 -9.18 5.45
CA LEU A 134 14.27 -9.56 5.78
C LEU A 134 15.09 -9.94 4.55
N ASN A 135 14.46 -10.57 3.54
CA ASN A 135 15.15 -10.99 2.31
C ASN A 135 15.57 -9.80 1.43
N LEU A 136 14.81 -8.70 1.38
CA LEU A 136 15.14 -7.52 0.55
C LEU A 136 15.90 -6.40 1.29
N LYS A 137 15.97 -6.44 2.63
CA LYS A 137 16.60 -5.38 3.43
C LYS A 137 18.12 -5.33 3.29
N ASN A 138 18.72 -4.14 3.16
CA ASN A 138 20.18 -3.95 3.05
C ASN A 138 20.81 -4.67 1.84
N VAL A 139 20.12 -4.64 0.71
CA VAL A 139 20.61 -5.10 -0.58
C VAL A 139 20.94 -3.86 -1.43
N GLU A 140 22.17 -3.75 -1.88
CA GLU A 140 22.64 -2.65 -2.73
C GLU A 140 22.76 -3.13 -4.18
N LEU A 141 22.22 -2.36 -5.12
CA LEU A 141 22.34 -2.63 -6.56
C LEU A 141 23.23 -1.56 -7.18
N GLU A 142 24.34 -1.99 -7.77
CA GLU A 142 25.24 -1.17 -8.55
C GLU A 142 25.13 -1.57 -10.04
N VAL A 143 25.01 -0.57 -10.90
CA VAL A 143 24.90 -0.78 -12.35
C VAL A 143 26.10 -0.15 -13.02
N VAL A 144 26.91 -0.98 -13.65
CA VAL A 144 28.14 -0.58 -14.33
C VAL A 144 27.88 -0.60 -15.84
N LEU A 145 27.88 0.58 -16.46
CA LEU A 145 27.86 0.72 -17.91
C LEU A 145 29.29 0.91 -18.44
N PRO A 146 29.61 0.41 -19.64
CA PRO A 146 30.89 0.69 -20.28
C PRO A 146 31.02 2.17 -20.63
N GLY A 147 32.26 2.69 -20.61
CA GLY A 147 32.54 4.13 -20.73
C GLY A 147 32.10 4.81 -22.03
N GLN A 148 31.79 4.05 -23.08
CA GLN A 148 31.24 4.58 -24.33
C GLN A 148 30.06 3.75 -24.79
N VAL A 149 28.93 4.41 -25.03
CA VAL A 149 27.66 3.81 -25.45
C VAL A 149 27.25 4.43 -26.78
N PHE A 150 26.94 3.60 -27.78
CA PHE A 150 26.56 4.05 -29.12
C PHE A 150 25.10 3.74 -29.41
N ALA A 151 24.40 4.70 -30.05
CA ALA A 151 23.02 4.49 -30.47
C ALA A 151 22.91 3.38 -31.53
N GLY A 152 21.86 2.56 -31.43
CA GLY A 152 21.57 1.45 -32.33
C GLY A 152 22.41 0.20 -32.10
N ARG A 153 23.24 0.15 -31.05
CA ARG A 153 24.02 -1.05 -30.68
C ARG A 153 23.58 -1.61 -29.34
N HIS A 154 23.60 -2.94 -29.23
CA HIS A 154 23.47 -3.63 -27.96
C HIS A 154 24.74 -3.41 -27.14
N VAL A 155 24.57 -2.97 -25.90
CA VAL A 155 25.66 -2.68 -24.97
C VAL A 155 25.42 -3.51 -23.72
N ALA A 156 26.38 -4.39 -23.40
CA ALA A 156 26.37 -5.16 -22.17
C ALA A 156 26.60 -4.23 -20.97
N ALA A 157 25.59 -4.10 -20.10
CA ALA A 157 25.69 -3.47 -18.80
C ALA A 157 25.78 -4.55 -17.72
N ARG A 158 26.67 -4.34 -16.75
CA ARG A 158 26.85 -5.28 -15.64
C ARG A 158 26.05 -4.83 -14.43
N LEU A 159 25.22 -5.71 -13.91
CA LEU A 159 24.50 -5.54 -12.66
C LEU A 159 25.26 -6.26 -11.55
N ASN A 160 25.70 -5.50 -10.55
CA ASN A 160 26.31 -6.01 -9.32
C ASN A 160 25.31 -5.87 -8.19
N LEU A 161 24.97 -6.98 -7.55
CA LEU A 161 24.02 -6.99 -6.45
C LEU A 161 24.76 -7.42 -5.19
N HIS A 162 24.95 -6.49 -4.27
CA HIS A 162 25.75 -6.66 -3.07
C HIS A 162 24.87 -6.84 -1.83
N VAL A 163 25.07 -7.95 -1.12
CA VAL A 163 24.32 -8.28 0.09
C VAL A 163 25.10 -7.81 1.29
N ARG A 164 24.76 -6.64 1.85
CA ARG A 164 25.50 -6.05 2.98
C ARG A 164 25.15 -6.65 4.35
N ARG A 165 24.73 -7.91 4.35
CA ARG A 165 24.25 -8.64 5.53
C ARG A 165 25.26 -9.71 5.88
N ARG A 166 25.62 -9.81 7.16
CA ARG A 166 26.64 -10.74 7.66
C ARG A 166 26.17 -12.19 7.82
N LEU A 167 24.86 -12.43 7.95
CA LEU A 167 24.32 -13.75 8.32
C LEU A 167 23.23 -14.28 7.38
N LEU A 168 22.48 -13.40 6.70
CA LEU A 168 21.35 -13.80 5.87
C LEU A 168 21.71 -13.67 4.39
N PRO A 169 21.75 -14.79 3.64
CA PRO A 169 21.90 -14.73 2.20
C PRO A 169 20.65 -14.13 1.55
N LEU A 170 20.76 -13.77 0.28
CA LEU A 170 19.65 -13.35 -0.55
C LEU A 170 19.16 -14.54 -1.38
N PHE A 171 17.87 -14.85 -1.26
CA PHE A 171 17.22 -15.92 -2.02
C PHE A 171 16.28 -15.35 -3.08
N SER A 172 16.28 -15.94 -4.28
CA SER A 172 15.31 -15.68 -5.37
C SER A 172 15.02 -14.19 -5.54
N ALA A 173 16.06 -13.42 -5.88
CA ALA A 173 15.94 -11.99 -6.14
C ALA A 173 15.91 -11.73 -7.65
N SER A 174 15.10 -10.78 -8.07
CA SER A 174 15.03 -10.34 -9.45
C SER A 174 15.16 -8.83 -9.55
N VAL A 175 16.00 -8.36 -10.45
CA VAL A 175 16.08 -6.95 -10.83
C VAL A 175 15.08 -6.74 -11.95
N VAL A 176 14.17 -5.78 -11.74
CA VAL A 176 13.07 -5.46 -12.65
C VAL A 176 13.13 -3.96 -12.97
N ALA A 177 12.70 -3.61 -14.17
CA ALA A 177 12.42 -2.21 -14.49
C ALA A 177 11.46 -1.61 -13.45
N PRO A 178 11.69 -0.37 -12.97
CA PRO A 178 10.77 0.26 -12.03
C PRO A 178 9.39 0.37 -12.69
N LYS A 179 8.35 -0.06 -11.96
CA LYS A 179 6.96 -0.05 -12.44
C LYS A 179 6.60 1.36 -12.89
N GLU A 180 6.29 1.51 -14.18
CA GLU A 180 5.95 2.81 -14.74
C GLU A 180 4.72 3.37 -14.02
N LYS A 181 4.92 4.43 -13.23
CA LYS A 181 3.81 5.16 -12.63
C LYS A 181 3.08 5.88 -13.76
N LYS A 182 1.95 5.32 -14.20
CA LYS A 182 1.06 5.98 -15.16
C LYS A 182 0.80 7.41 -14.71
N GLY A 183 0.97 8.36 -15.63
CA GLY A 183 0.76 9.78 -15.37
C GLY A 183 -0.59 10.00 -14.72
N LYS A 184 -0.60 10.56 -13.52
CA LYS A 184 -1.85 10.84 -12.81
C LYS A 184 -2.54 12.00 -13.50
N VAL A 185 -3.79 11.81 -13.92
CA VAL A 185 -4.62 12.92 -14.39
C VAL A 185 -4.88 13.84 -13.21
N LYS A 186 -4.34 15.06 -13.27
CA LYS A 186 -4.60 16.08 -12.25
C LYS A 186 -5.57 17.09 -12.84
N TRP A 187 -6.71 17.26 -12.18
CA TRP A 187 -7.63 18.33 -12.48
C TRP A 187 -7.08 19.61 -11.88
N VAL A 188 -6.79 20.58 -12.75
CA VAL A 188 -6.27 21.89 -12.32
C VAL A 188 -7.27 22.95 -12.77
N TRP A 189 -7.74 23.73 -11.80
CA TRP A 189 -8.53 24.92 -12.08
C TRP A 189 -7.62 25.97 -12.70
N ARG A 190 -7.90 26.36 -13.93
CA ARG A 190 -7.17 27.41 -14.63
C ARG A 190 -8.16 28.50 -15.02
N ARG A 191 -7.75 29.76 -14.83
CA ARG A 191 -8.51 30.89 -15.37
C ARG A 191 -8.54 30.76 -16.88
N ALA A 192 -9.74 30.60 -17.43
CA ALA A 192 -9.98 30.57 -18.85
C ALA A 192 -10.77 31.81 -19.25
N MET A 193 -10.77 32.12 -20.53
CA MET A 193 -11.70 33.10 -21.09
C MET A 193 -12.78 32.30 -21.81
N PHE A 194 -14.03 32.45 -21.37
CA PHE A 194 -15.15 31.91 -22.11
C PHE A 194 -15.28 32.68 -23.42
N GLU A 195 -14.98 32.03 -24.54
CA GLU A 195 -15.09 32.63 -25.87
C GLU A 195 -16.27 32.00 -26.63
N PHE A 196 -17.30 32.78 -26.92
CA PHE A 196 -18.45 32.35 -27.72
C PHE A 196 -18.68 33.31 -28.89
N PRO A 197 -18.84 32.85 -30.14
CA PRO A 197 -18.48 31.53 -30.64
C PRO A 197 -16.95 31.31 -30.60
N LYS A 198 -16.53 30.04 -30.62
CA LYS A 198 -15.10 29.67 -30.62
C LYS A 198 -14.37 30.37 -31.76
N ARG A 199 -13.18 30.90 -31.45
CA ARG A 199 -12.34 31.58 -32.42
C ARG A 199 -11.83 30.60 -33.47
N THR A 200 -12.12 30.88 -34.73
CA THR A 200 -11.61 30.18 -35.91
C THR A 200 -10.80 31.20 -36.71
N PRO A 201 -9.82 30.81 -37.56
CA PRO A 201 -9.03 31.77 -38.35
C PRO A 201 -9.88 32.82 -39.11
N GLU A 202 -11.10 32.46 -39.49
CA GLU A 202 -12.04 33.30 -40.22
C GLU A 202 -13.06 34.05 -39.34
N ARG A 203 -13.24 33.67 -38.06
CA ARG A 203 -14.32 34.19 -37.20
C ARG A 203 -13.81 34.65 -35.83
N LYS A 204 -13.97 35.94 -35.53
CA LYS A 204 -13.62 36.54 -34.24
C LYS A 204 -14.70 36.29 -33.19
N SER A 205 -14.28 36.03 -31.96
CA SER A 205 -15.15 35.88 -30.78
C SER A 205 -15.59 37.26 -30.27
N TRP A 206 -16.89 37.50 -30.25
CA TRP A 206 -17.49 38.75 -29.75
C TRP A 206 -17.77 38.73 -28.22
N ILE A 207 -17.91 37.57 -27.58
CA ILE A 207 -18.16 37.41 -26.15
C ILE A 207 -16.93 36.77 -25.54
N ARG A 208 -16.30 37.47 -24.58
CA ARG A 208 -15.08 37.05 -23.89
C ARG A 208 -15.14 37.47 -22.43
N TRP A 209 -15.57 36.58 -21.55
CA TRP A 209 -15.68 36.86 -20.11
C TRP A 209 -14.81 35.91 -19.28
N PRO A 210 -14.28 36.37 -18.13
CA PRO A 210 -13.43 35.56 -17.28
C PRO A 210 -14.23 34.38 -16.72
N ASP A 211 -13.70 33.18 -16.90
CA ASP A 211 -14.29 31.93 -16.47
C ASP A 211 -13.24 31.05 -15.78
N ILE A 212 -13.68 30.00 -15.10
CA ILE A 212 -12.81 29.02 -14.46
C ILE A 212 -13.02 27.69 -15.16
N ALA A 213 -12.08 27.32 -16.03
CA ALA A 213 -12.12 26.03 -16.69
C ALA A 213 -11.39 24.98 -15.84
N LEU A 214 -12.02 23.82 -15.69
CA LEU A 214 -11.39 22.64 -15.15
C LEU A 214 -10.64 21.94 -16.28
N GLU A 215 -9.32 22.10 -16.33
CA GLU A 215 -8.49 21.48 -17.35
C GLU A 215 -7.94 20.15 -16.83
N ARG A 216 -8.10 19.08 -17.63
CA ARG A 216 -7.42 17.82 -17.40
C ARG A 216 -5.95 17.98 -17.82
N VAL A 217 -5.06 18.19 -16.85
CA VAL A 217 -3.64 18.23 -17.13
C VAL A 217 -3.09 16.82 -16.96
N THR A 218 -2.85 16.15 -18.08
CA THR A 218 -2.09 14.91 -18.10
C THR A 218 -0.64 15.27 -17.81
N GLN A 219 -0.11 14.88 -16.64
CA GLN A 219 1.32 14.99 -16.40
C GLN A 219 2.07 14.20 -17.49
N ALA A 220 3.10 14.81 -18.07
CA ALA A 220 3.93 14.17 -19.08
C ALA A 220 4.43 12.82 -18.55
N THR A 221 4.25 11.77 -19.35
CA THR A 221 4.75 10.44 -19.03
C THR A 221 6.26 10.53 -18.82
N PRO A 222 6.81 9.94 -17.74
CA PRO A 222 8.26 9.87 -17.58
C PRO A 222 8.90 9.19 -18.81
N PRO A 223 10.16 9.53 -19.14
CA PRO A 223 10.85 8.90 -20.25
C PRO A 223 10.87 7.37 -20.10
N PRO A 224 10.83 6.61 -21.21
CA PRO A 224 10.77 5.16 -21.17
C PRO A 224 12.00 4.58 -20.45
N ASN A 225 11.78 3.50 -19.70
CA ASN A 225 12.84 2.81 -18.98
C ASN A 225 13.88 2.25 -19.97
N ILE A 226 15.16 2.45 -19.64
CA ILE A 226 16.31 1.93 -20.39
C ILE A 226 16.37 0.41 -20.25
N PHE A 227 16.11 -0.08 -19.04
CA PHE A 227 16.03 -1.48 -18.69
C PHE A 227 14.60 -2.00 -18.84
N LYS A 228 14.40 -3.06 -19.64
CA LYS A 228 13.08 -3.70 -19.85
C LYS A 228 13.03 -5.16 -19.39
N GLU A 229 14.19 -5.82 -19.32
CA GLU A 229 14.28 -7.24 -19.01
C GLU A 229 14.22 -7.50 -17.50
N ARG A 230 14.06 -8.76 -17.11
CA ARG A 230 14.12 -9.19 -15.71
C ARG A 230 15.34 -10.09 -15.55
N VAL A 231 16.20 -9.75 -14.60
CA VAL A 231 17.43 -10.49 -14.33
C VAL A 231 17.30 -11.20 -13.01
N TYR A 232 17.56 -12.51 -13.00
CA TYR A 232 17.28 -13.37 -11.86
C TYR A 232 18.58 -13.81 -11.16
N PHE A 233 18.60 -13.64 -9.84
CA PHE A 233 19.67 -14.05 -8.93
C PHE A 233 19.10 -15.11 -7.98
N PRO A 234 19.37 -16.40 -8.22
CA PRO A 234 18.76 -17.48 -7.43
C PRO A 234 19.25 -17.48 -5.97
N TYR A 235 20.54 -17.21 -5.78
CA TYR A 235 21.19 -17.23 -4.48
C TYR A 235 22.42 -16.33 -4.50
N ILE A 236 22.56 -15.49 -3.47
CA ILE A 236 23.78 -14.74 -3.20
C ILE A 236 24.10 -14.91 -1.71
N PRO A 237 25.30 -15.40 -1.35
CA PRO A 237 25.71 -15.55 0.03
C PRO A 237 25.67 -14.23 0.82
N ALA A 238 25.70 -14.36 2.14
CA ALA A 238 25.88 -13.23 3.03
C ALA A 238 27.24 -12.56 2.78
N ASP A 239 27.28 -11.22 2.71
CA ASP A 239 28.48 -10.39 2.48
C ASP A 239 29.16 -10.57 1.12
N GLU A 240 28.50 -11.25 0.17
CA GLU A 240 28.99 -11.44 -1.20
C GLU A 240 28.22 -10.60 -2.24
N SER A 241 28.76 -10.55 -3.45
CA SER A 241 28.14 -9.91 -4.61
C SER A 241 27.83 -10.91 -5.71
N GLY A 242 26.59 -10.87 -6.21
CA GLY A 242 26.20 -11.54 -7.45
C GLY A 242 26.37 -10.61 -8.64
N HIS A 243 26.79 -11.16 -9.78
CA HIS A 243 26.98 -10.41 -11.02
C HIS A 243 26.12 -10.99 -12.13
N ALA A 244 25.48 -10.13 -12.92
CA ALA A 244 24.78 -10.52 -14.14
C ALA A 244 24.99 -9.47 -15.22
N ASP A 245 25.31 -9.91 -16.43
CA ASP A 245 25.45 -9.04 -17.59
C ASP A 245 24.11 -8.99 -18.35
N VAL A 246 23.73 -7.80 -18.82
CA VAL A 246 22.45 -7.55 -19.48
C VAL A 246 22.66 -6.67 -20.70
N ASP A 247 22.03 -7.04 -21.81
CA ASP A 247 22.11 -6.27 -23.04
C ASP A 247 21.10 -5.11 -23.04
N ILE A 248 21.60 -3.90 -23.18
CA ILE A 248 20.80 -2.68 -23.27
C ILE A 248 20.92 -2.10 -24.69
N LEU A 249 19.78 -1.76 -25.28
CA LEU A 249 19.72 -1.09 -26.59
C LEU A 249 19.34 0.38 -26.42
N PHE A 250 20.18 1.27 -26.95
CA PHE A 250 19.92 2.71 -27.01
C PHE A 250 19.44 3.10 -28.42
N GLU A 251 18.14 3.16 -28.67
CA GLU A 251 17.59 3.33 -30.04
C GLU A 251 18.01 4.64 -30.73
N LYS A 252 18.17 5.74 -29.98
CA LYS A 252 18.43 7.08 -30.53
C LYS A 252 19.53 7.78 -29.75
N ARG A 253 20.22 8.74 -30.38
CA ARG A 253 21.12 9.64 -29.66
C ARG A 253 20.31 10.57 -28.75
N GLY A 254 20.74 10.72 -27.51
CA GLY A 254 20.07 11.60 -26.54
C GLY A 254 20.43 11.26 -25.10
N ARG A 255 19.82 12.01 -24.16
CA ARG A 255 19.93 11.74 -22.73
C ARG A 255 18.85 10.75 -22.31
N PHE A 256 19.27 9.55 -21.94
CA PHE A 256 18.40 8.59 -21.28
C PHE A 256 18.52 8.75 -19.77
N VAL A 257 17.40 8.75 -19.07
CA VAL A 257 17.36 8.86 -17.60
C VAL A 257 16.50 7.72 -17.08
N GLN A 258 17.07 6.90 -16.21
CA GLN A 258 16.34 5.88 -15.46
C GLN A 258 16.32 6.28 -13.99
N ASN A 259 15.13 6.54 -13.46
CA ASN A 259 14.93 7.09 -12.11
C ASN A 259 15.15 6.06 -10.99
N GLY A 260 15.42 4.79 -11.32
CA GLY A 260 15.72 3.75 -10.35
C GLY A 260 15.64 2.34 -10.95
N PHE A 261 15.88 1.34 -10.10
CA PHE A 261 15.68 -0.07 -10.40
C PHE A 261 14.75 -0.67 -9.35
N GLY A 262 13.89 -1.61 -9.76
CA GLY A 262 13.07 -2.39 -8.85
C GLY A 262 13.78 -3.67 -8.44
N LEU A 263 13.75 -3.99 -7.14
CA LEU A 263 14.10 -5.31 -6.65
C LEU A 263 12.80 -6.04 -6.29
N SER A 264 12.63 -7.26 -6.78
CA SER A 264 11.48 -8.10 -6.50
C SER A 264 11.96 -9.48 -6.07
N THR A 265 11.40 -10.00 -4.99
CA THR A 265 11.61 -11.39 -4.57
C THR A 265 10.29 -12.14 -4.60
N ARG A 266 10.35 -13.43 -4.95
CA ARG A 266 9.22 -14.35 -4.80
C ARG A 266 9.30 -15.19 -3.52
N PHE A 267 10.42 -15.12 -2.80
CA PHE A 267 10.57 -15.83 -1.54
C PHE A 267 9.60 -15.29 -0.47
N PRO A 268 8.94 -16.14 0.34
CA PRO A 268 9.05 -17.61 0.41
C PRO A 268 8.04 -18.38 -0.47
N PHE A 269 7.28 -17.69 -1.33
CA PHE A 269 6.19 -18.26 -2.11
C PHE A 269 6.55 -18.34 -3.60
N ASP A 270 7.50 -19.21 -3.94
CA ASP A 270 7.64 -19.69 -5.32
C ASP A 270 6.73 -20.92 -5.46
N GLY A 271 5.53 -20.72 -6.02
CA GLY A 271 4.52 -21.73 -6.29
C GLY A 271 3.53 -21.26 -7.35
#